data_AF-A0A8T3CEK6-F1
#
_entry.id   AF-A0A8T3CEK6-F1
#
_cell.length_a   1.000
_cell.length_b   1.000
_cell.length_c   1.000
_cell.angle_alpha   90.00
_cell.angle_beta   90.00
_cell.angle_gamma   90.00
#
_symmetry.space_group_name_H-M   'P 1'
#
loop_
_entity.id
_entity.type
_entity.pdbx_description
1 polymer ?
#
loop_
_entity_poly.entity_id
_entity_poly.type
_entity_poly.pdbx_seq_one_letter_code
_entity_poly.pdbx_strand_id
1 'polypeptide(L)'
;MKVMQTASIVRKYPSTSPVHGSDKHLNSCMALFSLQWVPAPSPGGAREELSEQLEKPLENDAEGVWSPDIEQSFQEALAIYPPCGRRKIILSDEGKMYGRNELIARYIKLRTGKTRTRKQVSSHIQVLARRKAREIQVKLKDQVAKDKALQSMATMSSAQIISPSAFQNKMALHSLSRSSYPPATGFWHGALQGQPTVPEAVDIKPFSPQNYAIQPSALPPITGYDSTVGLSMPPGAPSWQGRCIASSKLRMLEFSAFLEHQQDPETYNKHLFVHIGQSNPSFSDPYLEAVDVRQIYDKFPEKKGGLKELFENGPPNAFFLVKFWADLSTNIQDDSNTFYGVSSQYESADNMIITSSTKVCSFGKQVVEKVETEYARLENGRYLFRIHRSPLCEYMINFIHKLKHLPEKYMMNSVLENFTILQVVTNRDTLETLLCVAYVFEVSTSEHGAQHHIYRLIRD
;
A
#
# COMPACT_ATOMS: atom_id res chain seq x y z
N MET A 1 -12.25 34.20 59.99
CA MET A 1 -12.89 33.05 59.29
C MET A 1 -12.36 31.75 59.90
N LYS A 2 -13.18 30.71 60.04
CA LYS A 2 -12.83 29.34 60.54
C LYS A 2 -12.14 28.53 59.39
N VAL A 3 -11.25 27.52 59.54
CA VAL A 3 -11.17 26.30 60.41
C VAL A 3 -12.20 25.23 59.95
N MET A 4 -11.90 23.94 59.65
CA MET A 4 -10.82 22.96 59.99
C MET A 4 -10.56 21.98 58.78
N GLN A 5 -9.32 21.55 58.46
CA GLN A 5 -8.67 20.21 58.66
C GLN A 5 -9.31 18.90 58.13
N THR A 6 -8.43 18.01 57.58
CA THR A 6 -8.42 16.50 57.62
C THR A 6 -9.59 15.71 56.98
N ALA A 7 -9.45 14.51 56.39
CA ALA A 7 -8.59 13.36 56.74
C ALA A 7 -8.45 12.33 55.57
N SER A 8 -7.40 11.49 55.61
CA SER A 8 -7.30 10.24 54.83
C SER A 8 -7.98 9.07 55.57
N ILE A 9 -8.49 8.06 54.86
CA ILE A 9 -8.66 6.69 55.40
C ILE A 9 -8.40 5.63 54.31
N VAL A 10 -7.62 4.61 54.70
CA VAL A 10 -7.32 3.36 53.98
C VAL A 10 -8.04 2.21 54.69
N ARG A 11 -8.57 1.23 53.94
CA ARG A 11 -8.72 -0.21 54.30
C ARG A 11 -9.24 -0.96 53.03
N LYS A 12 -8.76 -2.12 52.59
CA LYS A 12 -8.19 -3.38 53.14
C LYS A 12 -9.20 -4.54 53.23
N TYR A 13 -8.90 -5.61 52.46
CA TYR A 13 -9.14 -7.04 52.74
C TYR A 13 -10.59 -7.60 52.67
N PRO A 14 -10.78 -8.95 52.55
CA PRO A 14 -9.78 -10.02 52.71
C PRO A 14 -9.62 -11.06 51.59
N SER A 15 -8.52 -11.79 51.71
CA SER A 15 -8.19 -13.07 51.08
C SER A 15 -8.58 -14.25 51.98
N THR A 16 -9.06 -15.36 51.41
CA THR A 16 -9.13 -16.67 52.10
C THR A 16 -8.86 -17.85 51.17
N SER A 17 -7.74 -18.55 51.40
CA SER A 17 -7.52 -19.99 51.18
C SER A 17 -7.41 -20.64 52.59
N PRO A 18 -7.38 -21.98 52.84
CA PRO A 18 -6.74 -23.10 52.10
C PRO A 18 -7.73 -24.30 51.85
N VAL A 19 -7.43 -25.57 51.48
CA VAL A 19 -6.47 -26.61 51.96
C VAL A 19 -6.24 -27.73 50.88
N HIS A 20 -5.24 -28.59 51.11
CA HIS A 20 -4.60 -29.66 50.31
C HIS A 20 -5.41 -30.85 49.75
N GLY A 21 -4.77 -31.58 48.81
CA GLY A 21 -4.96 -33.01 48.47
C GLY A 21 -4.41 -33.37 47.07
N SER A 22 -3.10 -33.59 46.87
CA SER A 22 -2.35 -34.87 46.97
C SER A 22 -2.57 -35.90 45.83
N ASP A 23 -1.52 -36.06 45.00
CA ASP A 23 -1.08 -37.23 44.18
C ASP A 23 -2.04 -38.01 43.25
N LYS A 24 -1.63 -38.21 41.98
CA LYS A 24 -0.95 -39.45 41.52
C LYS A 24 -0.53 -39.44 40.03
N HIS A 25 0.57 -40.14 39.74
CA HIS A 25 1.12 -40.45 38.40
C HIS A 25 0.33 -41.54 37.66
N LEU A 26 0.22 -41.43 36.32
CA LEU A 26 0.47 -42.49 35.30
C LEU A 26 0.30 -41.85 33.89
N ASN A 27 1.32 -41.71 33.04
CA ASN A 27 1.90 -42.74 32.15
C ASN A 27 0.85 -43.60 31.41
N SER A 28 0.65 -43.41 30.09
CA SER A 28 1.48 -44.06 29.04
C SER A 28 0.82 -44.06 27.63
N CYS A 29 1.64 -44.31 26.61
CA CYS A 29 1.30 -44.81 25.26
C CYS A 29 0.39 -44.00 24.31
N MET A 30 1.03 -43.13 23.52
CA MET A 30 0.65 -42.89 22.11
C MET A 30 1.56 -43.74 21.21
N ALA A 31 1.03 -44.78 20.58
CA ALA A 31 1.68 -45.50 19.49
C ALA A 31 0.64 -46.27 18.67
N LEU A 32 0.16 -45.69 17.57
CA LEU A 32 -0.49 -46.43 16.50
C LEU A 32 0.04 -45.99 15.14
N PHE A 33 0.16 -46.99 14.26
CA PHE A 33 0.93 -46.92 13.03
C PHE A 33 0.17 -46.26 11.88
N SER A 34 0.96 -45.76 10.93
CA SER A 34 0.57 -45.59 9.53
C SER A 34 -0.09 -46.85 8.97
N LEU A 35 -1.08 -46.71 8.09
CA LEU A 35 -1.14 -47.45 6.83
C LEU A 35 -2.15 -46.84 5.84
N GLN A 36 -1.76 -46.87 4.57
CA GLN A 36 -2.43 -46.29 3.40
C GLN A 36 -3.83 -46.84 3.14
N TRP A 37 -4.68 -45.97 2.56
CA TRP A 37 -5.85 -46.38 1.77
C TRP A 37 -5.42 -46.76 0.35
N VAL A 38 -5.97 -47.86 -0.17
CA VAL A 38 -5.90 -48.25 -1.60
C VAL A 38 -7.31 -48.74 -2.03
N PRO A 39 -7.88 -48.24 -3.14
CA PRO A 39 -9.20 -48.67 -3.62
C PRO A 39 -9.11 -49.80 -4.67
N ALA A 40 -10.17 -50.61 -4.78
CA ALA A 40 -10.39 -51.58 -5.87
C ALA A 40 -11.90 -51.62 -6.25
N PRO A 41 -12.29 -52.05 -7.48
CA PRO A 41 -13.53 -51.54 -8.11
C PRO A 41 -14.61 -52.58 -8.51
N SER A 42 -15.84 -52.06 -8.75
CA SER A 42 -16.91 -52.60 -9.63
C SER A 42 -17.68 -53.87 -9.18
N PRO A 43 -18.85 -54.25 -9.78
CA PRO A 43 -19.59 -53.63 -10.91
C PRO A 43 -21.13 -53.45 -10.74
N GLY A 44 -21.72 -52.57 -11.57
CA GLY A 44 -22.91 -52.85 -12.43
C GLY A 44 -24.34 -52.94 -11.84
N GLY A 45 -25.25 -52.10 -12.35
CA GLY A 45 -26.72 -52.26 -12.23
C GLY A 45 -27.48 -51.00 -12.64
N ALA A 46 -28.43 -51.09 -13.59
CA ALA A 46 -29.08 -49.93 -14.21
C ALA A 46 -30.60 -49.85 -13.98
N ARG A 47 -31.12 -48.64 -13.75
CA ARG A 47 -32.35 -48.11 -14.39
C ARG A 47 -32.63 -46.64 -14.03
N GLU A 48 -33.36 -45.96 -14.91
CA GLU A 48 -33.79 -44.56 -14.80
C GLU A 48 -34.99 -44.39 -13.86
N GLU A 49 -35.06 -43.27 -13.14
CA GLU A 49 -36.32 -42.57 -12.85
C GLU A 49 -36.06 -41.10 -12.50
N LEU A 50 -36.97 -40.20 -12.90
CA LEU A 50 -36.82 -38.75 -12.72
C LEU A 50 -37.21 -38.30 -11.31
N SER A 51 -36.49 -37.35 -10.73
CA SER A 51 -37.07 -36.37 -9.81
C SER A 51 -36.19 -35.11 -9.65
N GLU A 52 -36.84 -33.95 -9.65
CA GLU A 52 -36.20 -32.64 -9.49
C GLU A 52 -35.65 -32.46 -8.07
N GLN A 53 -34.36 -32.18 -7.93
CA GLN A 53 -33.79 -31.76 -6.65
C GLN A 53 -33.94 -30.25 -6.47
N LEU A 54 -35.15 -29.88 -6.03
CA LEU A 54 -35.44 -28.54 -5.51
C LEU A 54 -34.57 -28.24 -4.29
N GLU A 55 -34.26 -26.96 -4.10
CA GLU A 55 -33.43 -26.42 -3.02
C GLU A 55 -33.85 -26.92 -1.63
N LYS A 56 -32.89 -27.09 -0.71
CA LYS A 56 -33.17 -27.42 0.71
C LYS A 56 -33.37 -26.15 1.54
N PRO A 57 -34.57 -25.88 2.09
CA PRO A 57 -34.71 -25.11 3.31
C PRO A 57 -34.37 -26.00 4.52
N LEU A 58 -33.65 -25.44 5.47
CA LEU A 58 -33.43 -26.07 6.78
C LEU A 58 -34.68 -25.90 7.65
N GLU A 59 -35.69 -26.76 7.48
CA GLU A 59 -36.83 -26.85 8.39
C GLU A 59 -36.91 -28.24 9.06
N ASN A 60 -36.30 -28.34 10.24
CA ASN A 60 -36.55 -29.46 11.16
C ASN A 60 -36.53 -28.98 12.63
N ASP A 61 -37.39 -28.01 12.93
CA ASP A 61 -37.68 -27.52 14.29
C ASP A 61 -39.19 -27.24 14.47
N ALA A 62 -40.03 -27.78 13.56
CA ALA A 62 -41.45 -27.47 13.40
C ALA A 62 -42.39 -28.19 14.37
N GLU A 63 -41.97 -28.39 15.63
CA GLU A 63 -42.92 -28.47 16.76
C GLU A 63 -42.40 -27.73 18.02
N GLY A 64 -41.49 -26.78 17.81
CA GLY A 64 -40.95 -25.93 18.87
C GLY A 64 -41.93 -24.91 19.44
N VAL A 65 -41.55 -24.32 20.58
CA VAL A 65 -42.32 -23.26 21.28
C VAL A 65 -42.56 -22.01 20.39
N TRP A 66 -41.83 -21.83 19.29
CA TRP A 66 -41.95 -20.71 18.37
C TRP A 66 -42.22 -21.18 16.94
N SER A 67 -43.42 -21.71 16.69
CA SER A 67 -43.88 -22.02 15.32
C SER A 67 -44.04 -20.74 14.48
N PRO A 68 -43.98 -20.80 13.14
CA PRO A 68 -43.90 -19.62 12.27
C PRO A 68 -45.02 -18.58 12.50
N ASP A 69 -46.25 -19.04 12.75
CA ASP A 69 -47.42 -18.20 13.06
C ASP A 69 -47.26 -17.42 14.39
N ILE A 70 -46.58 -18.00 15.36
CA ILE A 70 -46.27 -17.40 16.66
C ILE A 70 -45.10 -16.43 16.52
N GLU A 71 -44.07 -16.79 15.75
CA GLU A 71 -42.93 -15.91 15.48
C GLU A 71 -43.39 -14.64 14.75
N GLN A 72 -44.22 -14.77 13.71
CA GLN A 72 -44.84 -13.63 13.02
C GLN A 72 -45.63 -12.74 13.98
N SER A 73 -46.52 -13.34 14.79
CA SER A 73 -47.32 -12.61 15.79
C SER A 73 -46.46 -11.96 16.88
N PHE A 74 -45.30 -12.53 17.19
CA PHE A 74 -44.32 -11.97 18.13
C PHE A 74 -43.57 -10.78 17.53
N GLN A 75 -43.14 -10.85 16.26
CA GLN A 75 -42.49 -9.73 15.58
C GLN A 75 -43.44 -8.52 15.42
N GLU A 76 -44.70 -8.75 15.04
CA GLU A 76 -45.73 -7.70 15.04
C GLU A 76 -45.90 -7.06 16.43
N ALA A 77 -45.98 -7.89 17.48
CA ALA A 77 -46.09 -7.41 18.86
C ALA A 77 -44.85 -6.61 19.33
N LEU A 78 -43.65 -6.92 18.82
CA LEU A 78 -42.45 -6.12 19.10
C LEU A 78 -42.52 -4.71 18.50
N ALA A 79 -43.17 -4.55 17.34
CA ALA A 79 -43.39 -3.25 16.70
C ALA A 79 -44.48 -2.43 17.41
N ILE A 80 -45.59 -3.07 17.81
CA ILE A 80 -46.70 -2.43 18.54
C ILE A 80 -46.28 -2.02 19.96
N TYR A 81 -45.45 -2.84 20.63
CA TYR A 81 -44.96 -2.58 21.98
C TYR A 81 -43.43 -2.38 21.96
N PRO A 82 -42.90 -1.20 21.60
CA PRO A 82 -41.46 -0.93 21.61
C PRO A 82 -40.83 -1.04 23.03
N PRO A 83 -39.49 -1.07 23.16
CA PRO A 83 -38.82 -1.20 24.46
C PRO A 83 -38.92 0.09 25.31
N CYS A 84 -39.99 0.22 26.10
CA CYS A 84 -40.32 1.38 26.95
C CYS A 84 -39.44 1.58 28.22
N GLY A 85 -38.14 1.34 28.16
CA GLY A 85 -37.16 1.70 29.20
C GLY A 85 -37.61 1.40 30.65
N ARG A 86 -37.65 2.44 31.49
CA ARG A 86 -38.10 2.39 32.90
C ARG A 86 -39.45 3.08 33.14
N ARG A 87 -40.42 2.98 32.21
CA ARG A 87 -41.80 3.43 32.44
C ARG A 87 -42.80 2.34 32.07
N LYS A 88 -43.70 2.01 33.00
CA LYS A 88 -44.75 1.00 32.79
C LYS A 88 -45.91 1.66 32.04
N ILE A 89 -46.42 1.00 31.00
CA ILE A 89 -47.69 1.35 30.36
C ILE A 89 -48.80 0.88 31.31
N ILE A 90 -49.76 1.74 31.61
CA ILE A 90 -50.95 1.41 32.40
C ILE A 90 -52.11 1.29 31.42
N LEU A 91 -52.81 0.16 31.44
CA LEU A 91 -54.08 -0.02 30.72
C LEU A 91 -55.20 0.05 31.77
N SER A 92 -56.18 0.92 31.55
CA SER A 92 -57.07 1.44 32.60
C SER A 92 -58.48 0.85 32.58
N ASP A 93 -58.70 -0.29 31.92
CA ASP A 93 -60.01 -0.93 31.72
C ASP A 93 -60.31 -2.10 32.68
N GLU A 94 -59.31 -2.79 33.24
CA GLU A 94 -59.51 -3.91 34.19
C GLU A 94 -58.72 -3.80 35.52
N GLY A 95 -58.03 -2.68 35.79
CA GLY A 95 -57.28 -2.47 37.04
C GLY A 95 -56.02 -3.35 37.23
N LYS A 96 -55.68 -4.22 36.27
CA LYS A 96 -54.47 -5.07 36.30
C LYS A 96 -53.32 -4.40 35.53
N MET A 97 -52.17 -4.23 36.20
CA MET A 97 -50.95 -3.76 35.55
C MET A 97 -50.32 -4.86 34.68
N TYR A 98 -50.27 -4.68 33.37
CA TYR A 98 -49.56 -5.58 32.44
C TYR A 98 -48.22 -4.99 32.01
N GLY A 99 -47.13 -5.76 32.12
CA GLY A 99 -45.83 -5.40 31.55
C GLY A 99 -45.73 -5.71 30.05
N ARG A 100 -44.76 -5.10 29.37
CA ARG A 100 -44.50 -5.29 27.92
C ARG A 100 -44.54 -6.76 27.47
N ASN A 101 -43.88 -7.65 28.20
CA ASN A 101 -43.78 -9.06 27.83
C ASN A 101 -45.07 -9.85 28.13
N GLU A 102 -45.99 -9.29 28.93
CA GLU A 102 -47.35 -9.81 29.15
C GLU A 102 -48.30 -9.32 28.07
N LEU A 103 -48.14 -8.07 27.59
CA LEU A 103 -48.86 -7.54 26.42
C LEU A 103 -48.51 -8.30 25.14
N ILE A 104 -47.22 -8.59 24.90
CA ILE A 104 -46.77 -9.44 23.78
C ILE A 104 -47.36 -10.84 23.88
N ALA A 105 -47.34 -11.46 25.07
CA ALA A 105 -47.96 -12.77 25.31
C ALA A 105 -49.47 -12.78 25.04
N ARG A 106 -50.19 -11.71 25.44
CA ARG A 106 -51.63 -11.54 25.18
C ARG A 106 -51.90 -11.35 23.69
N TYR A 107 -51.08 -10.57 22.98
CA TYR A 107 -51.20 -10.36 21.54
C TYR A 107 -51.02 -11.67 20.74
N ILE A 108 -49.98 -12.45 21.06
CA ILE A 108 -49.76 -13.78 20.46
C ILE A 108 -50.98 -14.67 20.69
N LYS A 109 -51.52 -14.72 21.92
CA LYS A 109 -52.70 -15.54 22.24
C LYS A 109 -53.95 -15.06 21.48
N LEU A 110 -54.14 -13.75 21.34
CA LEU A 110 -55.27 -13.17 20.61
C LEU A 110 -55.22 -13.49 19.11
N ARG A 111 -54.02 -13.49 18.52
CA ARG A 111 -53.82 -13.64 17.06
C ARG A 111 -53.65 -15.09 16.58
N THR A 112 -53.09 -15.97 17.42
CA THR A 112 -52.82 -17.39 17.07
C THR A 112 -53.68 -18.40 17.83
N GLY A 113 -54.41 -17.96 18.87
CA GLY A 113 -55.06 -18.85 19.85
C GLY A 113 -54.08 -19.57 20.80
N LYS A 114 -52.81 -19.72 20.42
CA LYS A 114 -51.78 -20.45 21.18
C LYS A 114 -51.26 -19.60 22.34
N THR A 115 -51.27 -20.17 23.55
CA THR A 115 -50.79 -19.45 24.75
C THR A 115 -49.26 -19.46 24.82
N ARG A 116 -48.66 -18.30 25.05
CA ARG A 116 -47.24 -18.15 25.42
C ARG A 116 -47.12 -17.38 26.72
N THR A 117 -46.20 -17.80 27.58
CA THR A 117 -45.99 -17.17 28.89
C THR A 117 -45.06 -15.95 28.77
N ARG A 118 -45.22 -14.99 29.68
CA ARG A 118 -44.27 -13.89 29.89
C ARG A 118 -42.81 -14.36 29.96
N LYS A 119 -42.55 -15.52 30.59
CA LYS A 119 -41.21 -16.10 30.73
C LYS A 119 -40.66 -16.57 29.38
N GLN A 120 -41.45 -17.27 28.57
CA GLN A 120 -41.07 -17.66 27.20
C GLN A 120 -40.76 -16.42 26.34
N VAL A 121 -41.65 -15.43 26.32
CA VAL A 121 -41.45 -14.15 25.62
C VAL A 121 -40.14 -13.47 26.05
N SER A 122 -39.88 -13.42 27.36
CA SER A 122 -38.65 -12.82 27.91
C SER A 122 -37.39 -13.58 27.50
N SER A 123 -37.45 -14.92 27.50
CA SER A 123 -36.34 -15.78 27.07
C SER A 123 -36.02 -15.57 25.59
N HIS A 124 -37.04 -15.50 24.73
CA HIS A 124 -36.86 -15.34 23.29
C HIS A 124 -36.24 -13.99 22.93
N ILE A 125 -36.71 -12.90 23.55
CA ILE A 125 -36.09 -11.57 23.42
C ILE A 125 -34.60 -11.62 23.82
N GLN A 126 -34.24 -12.34 24.89
CA GLN A 126 -32.84 -12.49 25.31
C GLN A 126 -32.02 -13.35 24.33
N VAL A 127 -32.59 -14.40 23.74
CA VAL A 127 -31.94 -15.22 22.71
C VAL A 127 -31.65 -14.39 21.46
N LEU A 128 -32.63 -13.61 20.98
CA LEU A 128 -32.46 -12.71 19.83
C LEU A 128 -31.42 -11.62 20.10
N ALA A 129 -31.45 -10.99 21.28
CA ALA A 129 -30.45 -10.00 21.68
C ALA A 129 -29.03 -10.61 21.75
N ARG A 130 -28.90 -11.83 22.30
CA ARG A 130 -27.62 -12.57 22.33
C ARG A 130 -27.15 -13.00 20.94
N ARG A 131 -28.06 -13.36 20.02
CA ARG A 131 -27.74 -13.70 18.62
C ARG A 131 -27.18 -12.47 17.90
N LYS A 132 -27.90 -11.35 17.94
CA LYS A 132 -27.48 -10.06 17.37
C LYS A 132 -26.16 -9.56 17.95
N ALA A 133 -25.95 -9.71 19.27
CA ALA A 133 -24.67 -9.36 19.90
C ALA A 133 -23.51 -10.22 19.40
N ARG A 134 -23.70 -11.53 19.21
CA ARG A 134 -22.68 -12.42 18.61
C ARG A 134 -22.40 -12.07 17.15
N GLU A 135 -23.42 -11.77 16.34
CA GLU A 135 -23.24 -11.36 14.95
C GLU A 135 -22.41 -10.06 14.83
N ILE A 136 -22.69 -9.06 15.70
CA ILE A 136 -21.90 -7.83 15.78
C ILE A 136 -20.46 -8.14 16.21
N GLN A 137 -20.28 -9.02 17.20
CA GLN A 137 -18.94 -9.41 17.70
C GLN A 137 -18.12 -10.16 16.65
N VAL A 138 -18.75 -11.04 15.84
CA VAL A 138 -18.08 -11.74 14.72
C VAL A 138 -17.68 -10.72 13.66
N LYS A 139 -18.60 -9.87 13.19
CA LYS A 139 -18.30 -8.82 12.20
C LYS A 139 -17.17 -7.88 12.65
N LEU A 140 -17.15 -7.47 13.92
CA LEU A 140 -16.08 -6.64 14.48
C LEU A 140 -14.75 -7.41 14.56
N LYS A 141 -14.77 -8.70 14.93
CA LYS A 141 -13.56 -9.52 15.02
C LYS A 141 -12.95 -9.78 13.63
N ASP A 142 -13.78 -10.00 12.61
CA ASP A 142 -13.35 -10.16 11.23
C ASP A 142 -12.76 -8.85 10.68
N GLN A 143 -13.39 -7.71 10.97
CA GLN A 143 -12.82 -6.40 10.60
C GLN A 143 -11.46 -6.17 11.27
N VAL A 144 -11.34 -6.39 12.58
CA VAL A 144 -10.05 -6.27 13.30
C VAL A 144 -9.00 -7.27 12.80
N ALA A 145 -9.41 -8.44 12.29
CA ALA A 145 -8.51 -9.38 11.63
C ALA A 145 -8.03 -8.87 10.26
N LYS A 146 -8.93 -8.31 9.44
CA LYS A 146 -8.58 -7.64 8.18
C LYS A 146 -7.64 -6.45 8.41
N ASP A 147 -7.96 -5.58 9.37
CA ASP A 147 -7.15 -4.40 9.70
C ASP A 147 -5.74 -4.79 10.17
N LYS A 148 -5.62 -5.84 10.99
CA LYS A 148 -4.31 -6.39 11.42
C LYS A 148 -3.53 -7.05 10.28
N ALA A 149 -4.20 -7.74 9.37
CA ALA A 149 -3.56 -8.30 8.17
C ALA A 149 -3.06 -7.17 7.26
N LEU A 150 -3.88 -6.15 7.03
CA LEU A 150 -3.54 -4.96 6.25
C LEU A 150 -2.34 -4.22 6.85
N GLN A 151 -2.36 -3.94 8.16
CA GLN A 151 -1.22 -3.28 8.80
C GLN A 151 0.05 -4.14 8.80
N SER A 152 -0.07 -5.48 8.81
CA SER A 152 1.08 -6.36 8.62
C SER A 152 1.63 -6.33 7.18
N MET A 153 0.79 -6.15 6.16
CA MET A 153 1.23 -6.04 4.76
C MET A 153 1.81 -4.66 4.46
N ALA A 154 1.19 -3.59 4.94
CA ALA A 154 1.67 -2.21 4.82
C ALA A 154 3.08 -1.99 5.43
N THR A 155 3.51 -2.87 6.33
CA THR A 155 4.86 -2.84 6.94
C THR A 155 5.86 -3.82 6.31
N MET A 156 5.47 -4.65 5.36
CA MET A 156 6.38 -5.56 4.66
C MET A 156 6.98 -4.89 3.42
N SER A 157 8.32 -4.89 3.34
CA SER A 157 9.02 -4.51 2.10
C SER A 157 8.61 -5.44 0.95
N SER A 158 8.47 -4.88 -0.25
CA SER A 158 8.34 -5.68 -1.48
C SER A 158 9.44 -6.74 -1.64
N ALA A 159 10.66 -6.50 -1.13
CA ALA A 159 11.71 -7.52 -1.05
C ALA A 159 11.40 -8.66 -0.05
N GLN A 160 10.73 -8.37 1.07
CA GLN A 160 10.24 -9.38 2.02
C GLN A 160 9.07 -10.17 1.44
N ILE A 161 8.17 -9.52 0.69
CA ILE A 161 7.08 -10.17 -0.05
C ILE A 161 7.66 -11.17 -1.08
N ILE A 162 8.74 -10.79 -1.78
CA ILE A 162 9.39 -11.65 -2.79
C ILE A 162 10.18 -12.82 -2.16
N SER A 163 10.71 -12.66 -0.94
CA SER A 163 11.53 -13.68 -0.26
C SER A 163 10.73 -14.94 0.14
N PRO A 164 11.18 -16.17 -0.20
CA PRO A 164 10.44 -17.41 0.10
C PRO A 164 10.38 -17.76 1.61
N SER A 165 11.29 -17.22 2.42
CA SER A 165 11.39 -17.50 3.87
C SER A 165 10.42 -16.70 4.76
N ALA A 166 9.64 -15.76 4.20
CA ALA A 166 8.76 -14.88 4.97
C ALA A 166 7.60 -15.60 5.67
N PHE A 167 7.10 -16.72 5.11
CA PHE A 167 5.95 -17.46 5.65
C PHE A 167 6.34 -18.59 6.63
N GLN A 168 7.53 -19.17 6.54
CA GLN A 168 7.94 -20.28 7.41
C GLN A 168 8.34 -19.82 8.83
N ASN A 169 8.89 -18.61 8.97
CA ASN A 169 9.51 -18.15 10.22
C ASN A 169 8.54 -17.82 11.37
N LYS A 170 7.21 -17.81 11.16
CA LYS A 170 6.22 -17.54 12.23
C LYS A 170 5.65 -18.76 12.94
N MET A 171 5.98 -19.99 12.52
CA MET A 171 5.61 -21.22 13.23
C MET A 171 6.80 -22.04 13.76
N ALA A 172 8.03 -21.65 13.45
CA ALA A 172 9.22 -22.46 13.71
C ALA A 172 10.32 -21.74 14.52
N LEU A 173 9.99 -20.92 15.53
CA LEU A 173 10.96 -20.53 16.57
C LEU A 173 10.37 -20.19 17.95
N HIS A 174 9.63 -21.14 18.55
CA HIS A 174 9.33 -21.14 19.99
C HIS A 174 10.00 -22.30 20.74
N SER A 175 11.15 -22.76 20.23
CA SER A 175 12.01 -23.74 20.91
C SER A 175 13.45 -23.67 20.41
N LEU A 176 14.30 -22.91 21.08
CA LEU A 176 15.58 -23.38 21.66
C LEU A 176 16.28 -22.23 22.41
N SER A 177 17.07 -22.60 23.41
CA SER A 177 17.52 -21.69 24.47
C SER A 177 18.90 -21.07 24.22
N ARG A 178 18.98 -19.78 24.61
CA ARG A 178 20.14 -18.99 25.03
C ARG A 178 21.42 -19.77 25.43
N SER A 179 22.58 -19.31 24.92
CA SER A 179 23.88 -19.38 25.60
C SER A 179 24.66 -18.06 25.42
N SER A 180 25.70 -17.80 26.22
CA SER A 180 26.15 -16.44 26.58
C SER A 180 27.66 -16.29 26.86
N TYR A 181 28.24 -15.14 26.48
CA TYR A 181 29.54 -14.54 26.93
C TYR A 181 30.87 -15.18 26.44
N PRO A 182 32.06 -14.53 26.59
CA PRO A 182 32.39 -13.10 26.92
C PRO A 182 33.40 -12.43 25.93
N PRO A 183 33.80 -11.15 26.15
CA PRO A 183 34.82 -10.42 25.35
C PRO A 183 36.21 -10.25 26.02
N ALA A 184 37.25 -9.92 25.22
CA ALA A 184 38.58 -9.40 25.60
C ALA A 184 39.11 -8.52 24.44
N THR A 185 39.69 -7.31 24.54
CA THR A 185 40.71 -6.64 25.39
C THR A 185 42.18 -7.01 25.09
N GLY A 186 42.96 -6.01 24.62
CA GLY A 186 44.43 -6.08 24.39
C GLY A 186 44.85 -5.25 23.17
N PHE A 187 45.16 -3.94 23.25
CA PHE A 187 46.40 -3.30 23.76
C PHE A 187 47.71 -3.67 23.03
N TRP A 188 48.30 -2.69 22.34
CA TRP A 188 49.75 -2.42 22.34
C TRP A 188 50.00 -0.90 22.27
N HIS A 189 50.95 -0.42 23.08
CA HIS A 189 51.50 0.94 23.03
C HIS A 189 52.88 0.91 22.38
N GLY A 190 53.32 2.03 21.79
CA GLY A 190 54.70 2.24 21.36
C GLY A 190 54.91 3.70 20.93
N ALA A 191 55.59 4.49 21.77
CA ALA A 191 55.85 5.90 21.52
C ALA A 191 57.29 6.28 21.92
N LEU A 192 57.98 7.05 21.06
CA LEU A 192 59.12 7.95 21.34
C LEU A 192 59.07 9.04 20.24
N GLN A 193 58.75 10.31 20.52
CA GLN A 193 59.60 11.41 21.04
C GLN A 193 60.73 11.88 20.10
N GLY A 194 60.71 13.18 19.75
CA GLY A 194 61.77 13.87 19.00
C GLY A 194 61.39 15.27 18.46
N GLN A 195 61.67 16.32 19.25
CA GLN A 195 61.77 17.75 18.87
C GLN A 195 63.00 18.31 19.63
N PRO A 196 63.54 19.55 19.39
CA PRO A 196 63.00 20.68 18.63
C PRO A 196 64.02 21.36 17.66
N THR A 197 63.60 22.44 16.97
CA THR A 197 64.20 23.81 16.99
C THR A 197 63.66 24.66 15.83
N VAL A 198 63.52 25.97 16.06
CA VAL A 198 63.29 27.03 15.06
C VAL A 198 64.49 28.00 15.15
N PRO A 199 64.79 28.81 14.12
CA PRO A 199 64.34 30.21 14.21
C PRO A 199 63.88 30.86 12.89
N GLU A 200 63.26 32.04 13.03
CA GLU A 200 62.73 32.88 11.95
C GLU A 200 63.81 33.58 11.11
N ALA A 201 63.45 33.99 9.89
CA ALA A 201 63.95 35.25 9.29
C ALA A 201 62.93 35.81 8.27
N VAL A 202 62.72 37.12 8.35
CA VAL A 202 61.81 37.96 7.54
C VAL A 202 62.44 38.37 6.21
N ASP A 203 61.64 38.62 5.16
CA ASP A 203 61.79 39.87 4.38
C ASP A 203 60.50 40.29 3.61
N ILE A 204 60.30 41.59 3.38
CA ILE A 204 59.03 42.22 2.94
C ILE A 204 59.28 43.47 2.04
N LYS A 205 58.60 43.52 0.86
CA LYS A 205 58.30 44.73 0.01
C LYS A 205 59.49 45.38 -0.76
N PRO A 206 59.30 46.35 -1.72
CA PRO A 206 58.14 47.26 -1.96
C PRO A 206 57.62 47.55 -3.40
N PHE A 207 56.35 48.02 -3.48
CA PHE A 207 55.70 49.06 -4.34
C PHE A 207 56.11 49.27 -5.84
N SER A 208 55.22 49.15 -6.86
CA SER A 208 54.13 50.07 -7.36
C SER A 208 54.57 51.05 -8.50
N PRO A 209 53.71 51.88 -9.15
CA PRO A 209 52.37 51.73 -9.77
C PRO A 209 52.25 52.33 -11.21
N GLN A 210 51.07 52.29 -11.88
CA GLN A 210 50.48 53.24 -12.90
C GLN A 210 49.51 52.51 -13.88
N ASN A 211 48.61 53.16 -14.65
CA ASN A 211 47.60 54.20 -14.34
C ASN A 211 46.51 54.26 -15.47
N TYR A 212 45.28 54.63 -15.09
CA TYR A 212 44.03 54.92 -15.83
C TYR A 212 43.95 55.13 -17.37
N ALA A 213 42.79 54.71 -17.92
CA ALA A 213 41.93 55.48 -18.83
C ALA A 213 40.42 55.16 -18.54
N ILE A 214 39.48 56.05 -18.91
CA ILE A 214 38.09 56.11 -18.39
C ILE A 214 37.04 56.33 -19.51
N GLN A 215 35.80 55.83 -19.32
CA GLN A 215 34.47 56.34 -19.78
C GLN A 215 33.58 55.31 -20.53
N PRO A 216 32.23 55.46 -20.53
CA PRO A 216 31.36 55.91 -19.44
C PRO A 216 30.10 55.00 -19.24
N SER A 217 29.22 55.42 -18.33
CA SER A 217 28.10 54.68 -17.71
C SER A 217 26.81 54.47 -18.54
N ALA A 218 26.06 53.43 -18.19
CA ALA A 218 24.59 53.47 -18.15
C ALA A 218 24.06 52.70 -16.91
N LEU A 219 23.19 53.32 -16.10
CA LEU A 219 22.47 52.71 -14.98
C LEU A 219 21.05 52.33 -15.42
N PRO A 220 20.46 51.23 -14.90
CA PRO A 220 19.05 50.90 -15.13
C PRO A 220 18.12 51.74 -14.22
N PRO A 221 16.92 52.12 -14.67
CA PRO A 221 15.93 52.78 -13.83
C PRO A 221 15.27 51.80 -12.86
N ILE A 222 15.04 52.25 -11.62
CA ILE A 222 14.33 51.50 -10.59
C ILE A 222 12.83 51.78 -10.68
N THR A 223 12.06 50.72 -10.90
CA THR A 223 10.64 50.58 -10.54
C THR A 223 10.48 49.13 -10.07
N GLY A 224 9.92 48.79 -8.92
CA GLY A 224 8.89 49.52 -8.17
C GLY A 224 7.62 48.65 -8.16
N TYR A 225 7.60 47.66 -7.26
CA TYR A 225 6.50 46.73 -6.93
C TYR A 225 5.70 46.08 -8.08
N ASP A 226 5.79 44.75 -8.19
CA ASP A 226 4.62 43.88 -7.98
C ASP A 226 5.09 42.49 -7.52
N SER A 227 4.28 41.82 -6.70
CA SER A 227 4.55 40.47 -6.18
C SER A 227 3.62 39.46 -6.81
N THR A 228 3.86 39.13 -8.08
CA THR A 228 3.25 37.96 -8.74
C THR A 228 4.32 37.17 -9.49
N VAL A 229 4.74 36.03 -8.91
CA VAL A 229 5.66 35.08 -9.58
C VAL A 229 4.86 34.24 -10.59
N GLY A 230 4.32 34.91 -11.62
CA GLY A 230 3.57 34.31 -12.71
C GLY A 230 4.50 33.80 -13.82
N LEU A 231 4.29 32.56 -14.26
CA LEU A 231 5.06 31.92 -15.33
C LEU A 231 4.79 32.57 -16.70
N SER A 232 5.46 33.70 -16.99
CA SER A 232 5.51 34.28 -18.34
C SER A 232 6.66 33.67 -19.13
N MET A 233 6.37 32.66 -19.95
CA MET A 233 7.37 32.03 -20.83
C MET A 233 7.70 32.91 -22.06
N PRO A 234 8.91 32.80 -22.64
CA PRO A 234 9.28 33.58 -23.83
C PRO A 234 8.38 33.27 -25.05
N PRO A 235 8.06 34.28 -25.89
CA PRO A 235 7.42 34.04 -27.18
C PRO A 235 8.29 33.12 -28.05
N GLY A 236 7.73 32.00 -28.51
CA GLY A 236 8.42 31.01 -29.34
C GLY A 236 8.77 29.68 -28.65
N ALA A 237 8.42 29.48 -27.38
CA ALA A 237 8.53 28.17 -26.75
C ALA A 237 7.70 27.09 -27.48
N PRO A 238 8.21 25.86 -27.70
CA PRO A 238 7.46 24.77 -28.34
C PRO A 238 6.19 24.40 -27.55
N SER A 239 5.14 23.96 -28.25
CA SER A 239 3.83 23.63 -27.64
C SER A 239 3.92 22.63 -26.49
N TRP A 240 4.84 21.66 -26.60
CA TRP A 240 5.10 20.62 -25.60
C TRP A 240 5.73 21.12 -24.29
N GLN A 241 6.33 22.30 -24.27
CA GLN A 241 7.08 22.77 -23.11
C GLN A 241 6.13 23.09 -21.94
N GLY A 242 6.30 22.37 -20.84
CA GLY A 242 5.41 22.46 -19.66
C GLY A 242 4.08 21.69 -19.80
N ARG A 243 3.89 20.90 -20.87
CA ARG A 243 2.67 20.10 -21.13
C ARG A 243 2.93 18.59 -21.24
N CYS A 244 4.19 18.17 -21.38
CA CYS A 244 4.59 16.77 -21.31
C CYS A 244 5.91 16.61 -20.55
N ILE A 245 6.39 15.36 -20.42
CA ILE A 245 7.68 15.03 -19.80
C ILE A 245 8.82 15.46 -20.75
N ALA A 246 9.24 16.72 -20.60
CA ALA A 246 10.30 17.30 -21.41
C ALA A 246 11.08 18.38 -20.66
N SER A 247 12.41 18.23 -20.63
CA SER A 247 13.32 19.30 -20.26
C SER A 247 13.65 20.18 -21.48
N SER A 248 14.60 21.10 -21.32
CA SER A 248 15.16 21.89 -22.42
C SER A 248 15.99 21.08 -23.41
N LYS A 249 16.47 19.88 -23.04
CA LYS A 249 17.39 19.06 -23.85
C LYS A 249 16.81 17.71 -24.28
N LEU A 250 15.89 17.13 -23.50
CA LEU A 250 15.36 15.80 -23.76
C LEU A 250 13.85 15.72 -23.47
N ARG A 251 13.11 15.17 -24.43
CA ARG A 251 11.66 14.89 -24.34
C ARG A 251 11.42 13.39 -24.33
N MET A 252 10.63 12.89 -23.39
CA MET A 252 10.11 11.52 -23.45
C MET A 252 8.94 11.49 -24.44
N LEU A 253 9.03 10.62 -25.44
CA LEU A 253 7.97 10.38 -26.43
C LEU A 253 7.06 9.24 -26.00
N GLU A 254 7.62 8.17 -25.46
CA GLU A 254 6.87 6.97 -25.10
C GLU A 254 7.51 6.28 -23.89
N PHE A 255 6.68 5.73 -23.02
CA PHE A 255 7.08 4.76 -22.01
C PHE A 255 6.01 3.67 -21.92
N SER A 256 6.39 2.40 -21.95
CA SER A 256 5.48 1.29 -21.68
C SER A 256 6.17 0.17 -20.92
N ALA A 257 5.49 -0.41 -19.94
CA ALA A 257 5.85 -1.69 -19.35
C ALA A 257 4.73 -2.69 -19.66
N PHE A 258 5.11 -3.87 -20.13
CA PHE A 258 4.19 -4.78 -20.79
C PHE A 258 4.53 -6.26 -20.57
N LEU A 259 3.51 -7.09 -20.73
CA LEU A 259 3.60 -8.54 -20.86
C LEU A 259 3.21 -8.88 -22.30
N GLU A 260 4.03 -9.65 -22.97
CA GLU A 260 3.68 -10.29 -24.24
C GLU A 260 3.55 -11.79 -24.04
N HIS A 261 2.51 -12.37 -24.65
CA HIS A 261 2.33 -13.80 -24.74
C HIS A 261 2.32 -14.20 -26.22
N GLN A 262 3.23 -15.09 -26.59
CA GLN A 262 3.32 -15.60 -27.96
C GLN A 262 2.29 -16.73 -28.14
N GLN A 263 1.25 -16.48 -28.94
CA GLN A 263 0.30 -17.52 -29.35
C GLN A 263 0.84 -18.32 -30.52
N ASP A 264 1.36 -17.62 -31.54
CA ASP A 264 1.92 -18.19 -32.76
C ASP A 264 3.28 -17.53 -33.08
N PRO A 265 4.11 -18.10 -33.96
CA PRO A 265 5.39 -17.50 -34.37
C PRO A 265 5.28 -16.04 -34.84
N GLU A 266 4.15 -15.67 -35.44
CA GLU A 266 3.88 -14.33 -36.00
C GLU A 266 2.94 -13.46 -35.14
N THR A 267 2.25 -14.02 -34.14
CA THR A 267 1.20 -13.34 -33.36
C THR A 267 1.51 -13.26 -31.88
N TYR A 268 1.70 -12.04 -31.37
CA TYR A 268 1.95 -11.74 -29.97
C TYR A 268 0.81 -10.91 -29.38
N ASN A 269 0.19 -11.40 -28.31
CA ASN A 269 -0.74 -10.59 -27.53
C ASN A 269 0.03 -9.74 -26.53
N LYS A 270 -0.09 -8.41 -26.64
CA LYS A 270 0.60 -7.46 -25.78
C LYS A 270 -0.36 -6.81 -24.78
N HIS A 271 -0.18 -7.13 -23.50
CA HIS A 271 -0.82 -6.44 -22.37
C HIS A 271 0.04 -5.28 -21.88
N LEU A 272 -0.54 -4.10 -21.68
CA LEU A 272 0.16 -2.93 -21.16
C LEU A 272 -0.15 -2.77 -19.67
N PHE A 273 0.83 -3.02 -18.80
CA PHE A 273 0.68 -2.73 -17.37
C PHE A 273 0.60 -1.22 -17.12
N VAL A 274 1.47 -0.46 -17.79
CA VAL A 274 1.46 1.00 -17.80
C VAL A 274 1.86 1.51 -19.18
N HIS A 275 1.30 2.65 -19.59
CA HIS A 275 1.63 3.30 -20.85
C HIS A 275 1.53 4.82 -20.76
N ILE A 276 2.56 5.50 -21.24
CA ILE A 276 2.58 6.91 -21.64
C ILE A 276 2.80 6.90 -23.15
N GLY A 277 1.79 7.34 -23.91
CA GLY A 277 1.81 7.33 -25.37
C GLY A 277 2.45 8.58 -25.97
N GLN A 278 2.75 8.50 -27.27
CA GLN A 278 3.27 9.60 -28.09
C GLN A 278 2.20 10.66 -28.32
N SER A 279 1.98 11.50 -27.31
CA SER A 279 1.14 12.69 -27.41
C SER A 279 1.92 13.80 -28.14
N ASN A 280 1.25 14.46 -29.08
CA ASN A 280 1.69 15.72 -29.67
C ASN A 280 0.91 16.86 -29.00
N PRO A 281 1.31 17.32 -27.80
CA PRO A 281 0.58 18.36 -27.09
C PRO A 281 0.52 19.65 -27.92
N SER A 282 -0.70 20.17 -27.99
CA SER A 282 -1.10 21.42 -28.61
C SER A 282 -0.92 22.60 -27.64
N PHE A 283 -1.03 23.83 -28.14
CA PHE A 283 -1.05 25.01 -27.27
C PHE A 283 -2.32 25.11 -26.39
N SER A 284 -3.40 24.43 -26.79
CA SER A 284 -4.67 24.34 -26.06
C SER A 284 -4.65 23.33 -24.90
N ASP A 285 -3.69 22.41 -24.85
CA ASP A 285 -3.57 21.48 -23.73
C ASP A 285 -3.17 22.25 -22.45
N PRO A 286 -3.68 21.83 -21.27
CA PRO A 286 -3.35 22.47 -20.01
C PRO A 286 -1.86 22.29 -19.67
N TYR A 287 -1.32 23.23 -18.89
CA TYR A 287 -0.01 23.03 -18.27
C TYR A 287 -0.07 21.90 -17.23
N LEU A 288 1.04 21.18 -17.07
CA LEU A 288 1.17 20.18 -16.03
C LEU A 288 0.98 20.81 -14.65
N GLU A 289 0.14 20.17 -13.84
CA GLU A 289 0.01 20.50 -12.41
C GLU A 289 1.36 20.31 -11.71
N ALA A 290 1.56 21.03 -10.60
CA ALA A 290 2.83 21.01 -9.89
C ALA A 290 2.69 20.39 -8.50
N VAL A 291 3.69 19.60 -8.10
CA VAL A 291 3.78 18.96 -6.79
C VAL A 291 5.09 19.37 -6.14
N ASP A 292 5.02 19.79 -4.88
CA ASP A 292 6.21 20.05 -4.07
C ASP A 292 6.98 18.74 -3.82
N VAL A 293 8.23 18.71 -4.30
CA VAL A 293 9.13 17.55 -4.21
C VAL A 293 9.36 17.09 -2.76
N ARG A 294 9.21 17.97 -1.77
CA ARG A 294 9.32 17.63 -0.34
C ARG A 294 8.26 16.61 0.10
N GLN A 295 7.11 16.54 -0.58
CA GLN A 295 6.01 15.62 -0.25
C GLN A 295 6.30 14.16 -0.58
N ILE A 296 7.35 13.89 -1.37
CA ILE A 296 7.68 12.54 -1.87
C ILE A 296 9.09 12.07 -1.49
N TYR A 297 9.90 12.86 -0.78
CA TYR A 297 11.29 12.47 -0.47
C TYR A 297 11.38 11.15 0.31
N ASP A 298 10.44 10.87 1.21
CA ASP A 298 10.40 9.61 2.00
C ASP A 298 10.15 8.37 1.13
N LYS A 299 9.57 8.54 -0.07
CA LYS A 299 9.28 7.47 -1.03
C LYS A 299 10.47 7.11 -1.92
N PHE A 300 11.55 7.88 -1.90
CA PHE A 300 12.70 7.71 -2.80
C PHE A 300 14.05 7.69 -2.06
N PRO A 301 15.15 7.24 -2.70
CA PRO A 301 16.45 7.22 -2.04
C PRO A 301 16.89 8.62 -1.59
N GLU A 302 17.25 8.74 -0.31
CA GLU A 302 17.77 9.98 0.30
C GLU A 302 19.31 10.09 0.25
N LYS A 303 19.99 8.98 -0.03
CA LYS A 303 21.46 8.91 -0.09
C LYS A 303 22.00 9.53 -1.38
N LYS A 304 23.33 9.52 -1.54
CA LYS A 304 24.01 9.99 -2.75
C LYS A 304 23.42 9.35 -4.02
N GLY A 305 23.12 10.15 -5.04
CA GLY A 305 22.41 9.75 -6.25
C GLY A 305 20.89 9.57 -6.07
N GLY A 306 20.35 10.14 -4.99
CA GLY A 306 18.95 10.11 -4.59
C GLY A 306 18.15 11.35 -5.04
N LEU A 307 16.82 11.30 -4.92
CA LEU A 307 15.92 12.31 -5.50
C LEU A 307 16.22 13.74 -5.00
N LYS A 308 16.54 13.89 -3.71
CA LYS A 308 16.87 15.19 -3.11
C LYS A 308 18.13 15.82 -3.73
N GLU A 309 19.25 15.11 -3.72
CA GLU A 309 20.51 15.59 -4.29
C GLU A 309 20.39 15.85 -5.80
N LEU A 310 19.66 14.98 -6.52
CA LEU A 310 19.40 15.17 -7.95
C LEU A 310 18.60 16.46 -8.18
N PHE A 311 17.52 16.71 -7.43
CA PHE A 311 16.71 17.92 -7.58
C PHE A 311 17.45 19.20 -7.16
N GLU A 312 18.33 19.13 -6.14
CA GLU A 312 19.12 20.27 -5.67
C GLU A 312 20.24 20.67 -6.66
N ASN A 313 20.82 19.70 -7.38
CA ASN A 313 21.92 19.94 -8.33
C ASN A 313 21.49 20.01 -9.81
N GLY A 314 20.34 19.43 -10.16
CA GLY A 314 19.86 19.32 -11.53
C GLY A 314 19.02 20.52 -11.99
N PRO A 315 18.76 20.63 -13.30
CA PRO A 315 17.92 21.70 -13.84
C PRO A 315 16.44 21.46 -13.44
N PRO A 316 15.74 22.40 -12.77
CA PRO A 316 14.41 22.15 -12.21
C PRO A 316 13.32 21.75 -13.22
N ASN A 317 13.48 22.13 -14.49
CA ASN A 317 12.56 21.76 -15.58
C ASN A 317 12.73 20.31 -16.06
N ALA A 318 13.67 19.53 -15.51
CA ALA A 318 13.87 18.12 -15.83
C ALA A 318 13.15 17.14 -14.89
N PHE A 319 12.49 17.63 -13.82
CA PHE A 319 11.94 16.79 -12.75
C PHE A 319 10.42 16.64 -12.82
N PHE A 320 9.96 15.40 -12.88
CA PHE A 320 8.56 15.03 -13.04
C PHE A 320 8.14 13.93 -12.06
N LEU A 321 6.87 13.94 -11.69
CA LEU A 321 6.21 12.85 -10.97
C LEU A 321 5.10 12.29 -11.87
N VAL A 322 5.05 10.98 -12.02
CA VAL A 322 3.97 10.28 -12.73
C VAL A 322 3.27 9.36 -11.74
N LYS A 323 1.97 9.56 -11.57
CA LYS A 323 1.09 8.62 -10.89
C LYS A 323 0.51 7.67 -11.93
N PHE A 324 0.79 6.39 -11.80
CA PHE A 324 0.20 5.33 -12.63
C PHE A 324 -0.95 4.62 -11.91
N TRP A 325 -2.00 4.30 -12.67
CA TRP A 325 -2.96 3.26 -12.35
C TRP A 325 -2.67 2.07 -13.25
N ALA A 326 -1.93 1.10 -12.71
CA ALA A 326 -1.43 -0.05 -13.45
C ALA A 326 -2.55 -1.06 -13.71
N ASP A 327 -2.62 -1.57 -14.93
CA ASP A 327 -3.60 -2.58 -15.32
C ASP A 327 -3.06 -4.00 -15.05
N LEU A 328 -3.67 -4.70 -14.09
CA LEU A 328 -3.35 -6.08 -13.71
C LEU A 328 -4.44 -7.07 -14.16
N SER A 329 -5.35 -6.67 -15.06
CA SER A 329 -6.50 -7.48 -15.51
C SER A 329 -6.14 -8.69 -16.37
N THR A 330 -4.96 -8.69 -17.01
CA THR A 330 -4.51 -9.80 -17.86
C THR A 330 -4.45 -11.13 -17.11
N ASN A 331 -4.84 -12.22 -17.77
CA ASN A 331 -4.62 -13.56 -17.23
C ASN A 331 -3.14 -13.94 -17.42
N ILE A 332 -2.44 -14.16 -16.30
CA ILE A 332 -1.03 -14.53 -16.29
C ILE A 332 -1.04 -16.01 -15.95
N GLN A 333 -0.80 -16.84 -16.97
CA GLN A 333 -0.50 -18.25 -16.79
C GLN A 333 1.03 -18.38 -16.75
N ASP A 334 1.58 -19.27 -15.92
CA ASP A 334 3.02 -19.51 -15.78
C ASP A 334 3.57 -20.32 -16.98
N ASP A 335 3.27 -19.85 -18.19
CA ASP A 335 3.69 -20.45 -19.45
C ASP A 335 5.08 -19.94 -19.86
N SER A 336 5.90 -20.84 -20.40
CA SER A 336 7.25 -20.55 -20.91
C SER A 336 7.30 -19.51 -22.05
N ASN A 337 6.15 -19.13 -22.61
CA ASN A 337 6.01 -18.27 -23.78
C ASN A 337 5.65 -16.82 -23.40
N THR A 338 5.93 -16.41 -22.15
CA THR A 338 5.65 -15.07 -21.63
C THR A 338 6.91 -14.21 -21.58
N PHE A 339 6.82 -12.97 -22.08
CA PHE A 339 7.90 -12.00 -22.08
C PHE A 339 7.50 -10.72 -21.35
N TYR A 340 8.26 -10.35 -20.32
CA TYR A 340 8.06 -9.15 -19.52
C TYR A 340 9.07 -8.06 -19.94
N GLY A 341 8.58 -6.96 -20.49
CA GLY A 341 9.42 -5.93 -21.10
C GLY A 341 9.07 -4.50 -20.72
N VAL A 342 10.05 -3.62 -20.88
CA VAL A 342 9.91 -2.15 -20.88
C VAL A 342 10.41 -1.61 -22.20
N SER A 343 9.69 -0.66 -22.78
CA SER A 343 10.17 0.15 -23.90
C SER A 343 10.05 1.62 -23.54
N SER A 344 11.05 2.42 -23.92
CA SER A 344 10.98 3.88 -23.81
C SER A 344 11.65 4.55 -25.01
N GLN A 345 11.08 5.68 -25.42
CA GLN A 345 11.55 6.48 -26.54
C GLN A 345 11.74 7.93 -26.11
N TYR A 346 12.85 8.53 -26.54
CA TYR A 346 13.19 9.92 -26.22
C TYR A 346 13.65 10.67 -27.48
N GLU A 347 13.54 12.00 -27.44
CA GLU A 347 13.91 12.91 -28.52
C GLU A 347 14.75 14.08 -27.97
N SER A 348 15.80 14.46 -28.71
CA SER A 348 16.71 15.57 -28.45
C SER A 348 16.92 16.43 -29.70
N ALA A 349 17.30 17.70 -29.49
CA ALA A 349 17.89 18.54 -30.54
C ALA A 349 19.38 18.23 -30.76
N ASP A 350 20.07 17.82 -29.71
CA ASP A 350 21.52 17.61 -29.68
C ASP A 350 21.88 16.14 -29.89
N ASN A 351 22.96 15.89 -30.64
CA ASN A 351 23.59 14.58 -30.73
C ASN A 351 24.38 14.31 -29.45
N MET A 352 23.95 13.32 -28.67
CA MET A 352 24.59 12.93 -27.41
C MET A 352 24.47 11.43 -27.19
N ILE A 353 25.11 10.92 -26.15
CA ILE A 353 24.93 9.55 -25.66
C ILE A 353 24.28 9.67 -24.28
N ILE A 354 23.18 8.95 -24.07
CA ILE A 354 22.42 9.01 -22.82
C ILE A 354 22.62 7.73 -22.01
N THR A 355 22.60 7.88 -20.69
CA THR A 355 22.55 6.77 -19.74
C THR A 355 21.28 6.89 -18.91
N SER A 356 20.40 5.90 -19.03
CA SER A 356 19.13 5.77 -18.30
C SER A 356 19.32 4.81 -17.12
N SER A 357 19.29 5.36 -15.90
CA SER A 357 19.29 4.62 -14.63
C SER A 357 17.85 4.46 -14.15
N THR A 358 17.34 3.24 -14.07
CA THR A 358 16.02 2.91 -13.51
C THR A 358 16.18 2.20 -12.17
N LYS A 359 15.86 2.89 -11.07
CA LYS A 359 16.00 2.41 -9.69
C LYS A 359 14.64 2.01 -9.12
N VAL A 360 14.47 0.74 -8.77
CA VAL A 360 13.27 0.23 -8.11
C VAL A 360 13.46 0.34 -6.60
N CYS A 361 12.47 0.93 -5.93
CA CYS A 361 12.56 1.34 -4.54
C CYS A 361 11.45 0.73 -3.68
N SER A 362 11.77 0.44 -2.43
CA SER A 362 10.88 -0.11 -1.42
C SER A 362 11.09 0.65 -0.12
N PHE A 363 10.05 1.32 0.40
CA PHE A 363 10.14 2.14 1.63
C PHE A 363 11.31 3.15 1.57
N GLY A 364 11.38 3.92 0.47
CA GLY A 364 12.44 4.90 0.22
C GLY A 364 13.83 4.32 -0.09
N LYS A 365 14.01 2.99 -0.12
CA LYS A 365 15.32 2.35 -0.31
C LYS A 365 15.40 1.67 -1.67
N GLN A 366 16.47 1.95 -2.40
CA GLN A 366 16.81 1.24 -3.64
C GLN A 366 17.00 -0.26 -3.35
N VAL A 367 16.30 -1.11 -4.10
CA VAL A 367 16.38 -2.57 -4.02
C VAL A 367 17.15 -3.14 -5.21
N VAL A 368 16.88 -2.61 -6.41
CA VAL A 368 17.58 -2.97 -7.66
C VAL A 368 17.67 -1.74 -8.56
N GLU A 369 18.73 -1.67 -9.36
CA GLU A 369 18.97 -0.62 -10.34
C GLU A 369 19.37 -1.27 -11.66
N LYS A 370 18.79 -0.77 -12.77
CA LYS A 370 19.16 -1.13 -14.13
C LYS A 370 19.70 0.10 -14.83
N VAL A 371 20.88 -0.01 -15.43
CA VAL A 371 21.53 1.09 -16.15
C VAL A 371 21.69 0.69 -17.61
N GLU A 372 21.17 1.52 -18.50
CA GLU A 372 21.15 1.28 -19.95
C GLU A 372 21.75 2.49 -20.66
N THR A 373 22.58 2.28 -21.68
CA THR A 373 23.25 3.36 -22.43
C THR A 373 22.79 3.33 -23.88
N GLU A 374 22.21 4.43 -24.34
CA GLU A 374 21.62 4.56 -25.67
C GLU A 374 22.32 5.63 -26.50
N TYR A 375 22.41 5.36 -27.79
CA TYR A 375 23.06 6.20 -28.79
C TYR A 375 22.01 6.90 -29.67
N ALA A 376 22.23 8.18 -29.93
CA ALA A 376 21.37 8.98 -30.78
C ALA A 376 21.25 8.42 -32.21
N ARG A 377 20.04 8.39 -32.76
CA ARG A 377 19.75 8.10 -34.16
C ARG A 377 19.05 9.30 -34.79
N LEU A 378 19.59 9.82 -35.90
CA LEU A 378 19.01 10.99 -36.57
C LEU A 378 17.80 10.57 -37.41
N GLU A 379 16.60 10.99 -37.02
CA GLU A 379 15.35 10.79 -37.74
C GLU A 379 14.61 12.14 -37.84
N ASN A 380 14.16 12.53 -39.03
CA ASN A 380 13.41 13.79 -39.28
C ASN A 380 14.05 15.07 -38.70
N GLY A 381 15.39 15.14 -38.69
CA GLY A 381 16.12 16.30 -38.15
C GLY A 381 16.17 16.38 -36.63
N ARG A 382 15.78 15.31 -35.92
CA ARG A 382 15.85 15.18 -34.46
C ARG A 382 16.63 13.92 -34.09
N TYR A 383 17.23 13.91 -32.90
CA TYR A 383 17.96 12.74 -32.41
C TYR A 383 17.06 11.90 -31.51
N LEU A 384 16.80 10.66 -31.92
CA LEU A 384 15.97 9.71 -31.18
C LEU A 384 16.81 8.68 -30.43
N PHE A 385 16.30 8.26 -29.28
CA PHE A 385 16.87 7.21 -28.43
C PHE A 385 15.76 6.20 -28.14
N ARG A 386 16.04 4.90 -28.30
CA ARG A 386 15.02 3.84 -28.19
C ARG A 386 15.54 2.66 -27.37
N ILE A 387 15.21 2.65 -26.09
CA ILE A 387 15.32 1.43 -25.26
C ILE A 387 14.14 0.55 -25.66
N HIS A 388 14.38 -0.51 -26.42
CA HIS A 388 13.32 -1.33 -27.01
C HIS A 388 13.32 -2.75 -26.45
N ARG A 389 12.16 -3.21 -25.94
CA ARG A 389 11.96 -4.57 -25.38
C ARG A 389 13.02 -4.93 -24.33
N SER A 390 13.36 -3.96 -23.48
CA SER A 390 14.30 -4.16 -22.40
C SER A 390 13.67 -5.10 -21.36
N PRO A 391 14.26 -6.27 -21.05
CA PRO A 391 13.62 -7.25 -20.19
C PRO A 391 13.50 -6.73 -18.75
N LEU A 392 12.33 -6.93 -18.13
CA LEU A 392 12.15 -6.71 -16.70
C LEU A 392 13.02 -7.71 -15.92
N CYS A 393 13.60 -7.26 -14.80
CA CYS A 393 14.39 -8.14 -13.95
C CYS A 393 13.48 -9.10 -13.16
N GLU A 394 14.04 -10.24 -12.75
CA GLU A 394 13.33 -11.29 -12.00
C GLU A 394 12.58 -10.74 -10.78
N TYR A 395 13.17 -9.77 -10.07
CA TYR A 395 12.53 -9.06 -8.97
C TYR A 395 11.19 -8.41 -9.37
N MET A 396 11.15 -7.71 -10.51
CA MET A 396 9.94 -7.05 -11.01
C MET A 396 8.88 -8.05 -11.47
N ILE A 397 9.29 -9.14 -12.11
CA ILE A 397 8.38 -10.22 -12.53
C ILE A 397 7.76 -10.86 -11.29
N ASN A 398 8.58 -11.30 -10.33
CA ASN A 398 8.13 -11.86 -9.06
C ASN A 398 7.25 -10.88 -8.26
N PHE A 399 7.51 -9.57 -8.33
CA PHE A 399 6.64 -8.55 -7.74
C PHE A 399 5.26 -8.54 -8.38
N ILE A 400 5.17 -8.47 -9.72
CA ILE A 400 3.90 -8.45 -10.46
C ILE A 400 3.09 -9.72 -10.17
N HIS A 401 3.72 -10.91 -10.21
CA HIS A 401 3.05 -12.17 -9.89
C HIS A 401 2.47 -12.15 -8.46
N LYS A 402 3.27 -11.78 -7.44
CA LYS A 402 2.80 -11.77 -6.05
C LYS A 402 1.75 -10.69 -5.77
N LEU A 403 1.88 -9.52 -6.38
CA LEU A 403 0.90 -8.43 -6.28
C LEU A 403 -0.46 -8.86 -6.84
N LYS A 404 -0.48 -9.49 -8.02
CA LYS A 404 -1.70 -9.95 -8.68
C LYS A 404 -2.42 -11.07 -7.91
N HIS A 405 -1.69 -11.89 -7.15
CA HIS A 405 -2.27 -12.96 -6.31
C HIS A 405 -2.92 -12.45 -5.01
N LEU A 406 -2.86 -11.16 -4.69
CA LEU A 406 -3.58 -10.59 -3.55
C LEU A 406 -5.10 -10.61 -3.81
N PRO A 407 -5.94 -10.99 -2.83
CA PRO A 407 -7.36 -11.25 -3.07
C PRO A 407 -8.22 -9.99 -3.26
N GLU A 408 -7.79 -8.83 -2.77
CA GLU A 408 -8.59 -7.60 -2.75
C GLU A 408 -7.73 -6.40 -3.22
N LYS A 409 -8.23 -5.55 -4.14
CA LYS A 409 -7.46 -4.45 -4.76
C LYS A 409 -6.82 -3.47 -3.76
N TYR A 410 -7.44 -3.24 -2.60
CA TYR A 410 -6.86 -2.35 -1.58
C TYR A 410 -5.58 -2.95 -0.95
N MET A 411 -5.44 -4.28 -0.89
CA MET A 411 -4.20 -4.92 -0.45
C MET A 411 -3.08 -4.67 -1.45
N MET A 412 -3.40 -4.71 -2.75
CA MET A 412 -2.45 -4.34 -3.82
C MET A 412 -2.00 -2.88 -3.68
N ASN A 413 -2.94 -1.96 -3.50
CA ASN A 413 -2.63 -0.53 -3.31
C ASN A 413 -1.80 -0.28 -2.04
N SER A 414 -2.06 -0.99 -0.95
CA SER A 414 -1.26 -0.89 0.29
C SER A 414 0.18 -1.39 0.12
N VAL A 415 0.42 -2.37 -0.76
CA VAL A 415 1.78 -2.79 -1.15
C VAL A 415 2.41 -1.76 -2.10
N LEU A 416 1.64 -1.19 -3.03
CA LEU A 416 2.13 -0.19 -3.98
C LEU A 416 2.44 1.17 -3.34
N GLU A 417 1.81 1.53 -2.22
CA GLU A 417 2.05 2.78 -1.48
C GLU A 417 3.53 3.02 -1.13
N ASN A 418 4.28 1.93 -0.89
CA ASN A 418 5.71 1.96 -0.56
C ASN A 418 6.59 1.40 -1.68
N PHE A 419 6.03 1.19 -2.88
CA PHE A 419 6.73 0.74 -4.08
C PHE A 419 6.82 1.89 -5.09
N THR A 420 8.04 2.30 -5.42
CA THR A 420 8.28 3.42 -6.34
C THR A 420 9.40 3.08 -7.31
N ILE A 421 9.44 3.79 -8.44
CA ILE A 421 10.55 3.69 -9.40
C ILE A 421 11.08 5.11 -9.67
N LEU A 422 12.39 5.28 -9.64
CA LEU A 422 13.07 6.53 -10.00
C LEU A 422 13.88 6.29 -11.28
N GLN A 423 13.46 6.92 -12.38
CA GLN A 423 14.23 6.93 -13.62
C GLN A 423 15.02 8.24 -13.72
N VAL A 424 16.31 8.13 -14.00
CA VAL A 424 17.23 9.26 -14.17
C VAL A 424 17.95 9.07 -15.49
N VAL A 425 17.69 9.95 -16.46
CA VAL A 425 18.37 9.97 -17.75
C VAL A 425 19.43 11.08 -17.71
N THR A 426 20.67 10.69 -17.95
CA THR A 426 21.84 11.58 -17.91
C THR A 426 22.55 11.61 -19.25
N ASN A 427 23.22 12.72 -19.55
CA ASN A 427 24.22 12.74 -20.61
C ASN A 427 25.46 11.98 -20.10
N ARG A 428 25.88 10.95 -20.83
CA ARG A 428 26.97 10.05 -20.40
C ARG A 428 28.31 10.78 -20.24
N ASP A 429 28.56 11.78 -21.09
CA ASP A 429 29.88 12.42 -21.20
C ASP A 429 29.98 13.67 -20.30
N THR A 430 28.87 14.38 -20.06
CA THR A 430 28.83 15.57 -19.16
C THR A 430 28.29 15.28 -17.75
N LEU A 431 27.68 14.10 -17.54
CA LEU A 431 26.93 13.71 -16.33
C LEU A 431 25.73 14.61 -15.99
N GLU A 432 25.31 15.49 -16.91
CA GLU A 432 24.15 16.36 -16.75
C GLU A 432 22.85 15.54 -16.67
N THR A 433 21.97 15.87 -15.71
CA THR A 433 20.62 15.28 -15.63
C THR A 433 19.72 15.88 -16.71
N LEU A 434 19.32 15.05 -17.67
CA LEU A 434 18.48 15.43 -18.82
C LEU A 434 16.99 15.29 -18.51
N LEU A 435 16.61 14.22 -17.81
CA LEU A 435 15.27 13.96 -17.29
C LEU A 435 15.38 13.16 -15.99
N CYS A 436 14.50 13.44 -15.03
CA CYS A 436 14.31 12.67 -13.82
C CYS A 436 12.81 12.47 -13.60
N VAL A 437 12.36 11.22 -13.60
CA VAL A 437 10.94 10.86 -13.47
C VAL A 437 10.77 9.94 -12.26
N ALA A 438 10.03 10.45 -11.27
CA ALA A 438 9.54 9.69 -10.13
C ALA A 438 8.22 9.01 -10.50
N TYR A 439 8.11 7.70 -10.27
CA TYR A 439 6.91 6.92 -10.53
C TYR A 439 6.30 6.39 -9.23
N VAL A 440 5.01 6.65 -9.04
CA VAL A 440 4.17 6.12 -7.94
C VAL A 440 2.97 5.37 -8.54
N PHE A 441 2.45 4.38 -7.83
CA PHE A 441 1.55 3.38 -8.42
C PHE A 441 0.30 3.12 -7.57
N GLU A 442 -0.82 2.91 -8.25
CA GLU A 442 -2.05 2.27 -7.77
C GLU A 442 -2.47 1.20 -8.79
N VAL A 443 -3.40 0.31 -8.45
CA VAL A 443 -4.03 -0.62 -9.39
C VAL A 443 -5.27 0.02 -10.02
N SER A 444 -5.42 -0.15 -11.33
CA SER A 444 -6.53 0.40 -12.08
C SER A 444 -7.91 -0.18 -11.69
N THR A 445 -8.94 0.66 -11.82
CA THR A 445 -10.32 0.21 -11.97
C THR A 445 -10.48 -0.38 -13.38
N SER A 446 -10.20 -1.68 -13.48
CA SER A 446 -10.26 -2.64 -14.60
C SER A 446 -11.24 -2.42 -15.77
N GLU A 447 -12.20 -1.51 -15.67
CA GLU A 447 -13.01 -1.00 -16.79
C GLU A 447 -12.23 -0.03 -17.70
N HIS A 448 -11.18 0.64 -17.18
CA HIS A 448 -10.52 1.77 -17.85
C HIS A 448 -9.11 1.49 -18.39
N GLY A 449 -8.63 0.24 -18.29
CA GLY A 449 -7.25 -0.13 -18.67
C GLY A 449 -6.19 0.61 -17.83
N ALA A 450 -4.98 0.75 -18.37
CA ALA A 450 -3.91 1.49 -17.69
C ALA A 450 -4.08 3.02 -17.86
N GLN A 451 -3.99 3.77 -16.77
CA GLN A 451 -4.08 5.24 -16.77
C GLN A 451 -2.85 5.88 -16.10
N HIS A 452 -2.64 7.17 -16.34
CA HIS A 452 -1.58 7.93 -15.69
C HIS A 452 -1.95 9.42 -15.55
N HIS A 453 -1.30 10.11 -14.60
CA HIS A 453 -1.31 11.57 -14.47
C HIS A 453 0.11 12.08 -14.25
N ILE A 454 0.44 13.22 -14.85
CA ILE A 454 1.81 13.76 -14.90
C ILE A 454 1.85 15.11 -14.17
N TYR A 455 2.81 15.26 -13.28
CA TYR A 455 3.05 16.48 -12.52
C TYR A 455 4.48 16.96 -12.75
N ARG A 456 4.69 18.29 -12.75
CA ARG A 456 6.03 18.88 -12.62
C ARG A 456 6.43 18.91 -11.15
N LEU A 457 7.65 18.49 -10.83
CA LEU A 457 8.18 18.66 -9.48
C LEU A 457 8.71 20.08 -9.29
N ILE A 458 8.34 20.71 -8.18
CA ILE A 458 8.75 22.07 -7.80
C ILE A 458 9.20 22.09 -6.33
N ARG A 459 9.73 23.22 -5.88
CA ARG A 459 10.09 23.47 -4.48
C ARG A 459 9.64 24.89 -4.13
N ASP A 460 8.46 24.99 -3.55
CA ASP A 460 7.84 26.24 -3.07
C ASP A 460 8.28 26.63 -1.65
#